data_AF-A0A803TCW0-F1
#
_entry.id   AF-A0A803TCW0-F1
#
_cell.length_a   1.000
_cell.length_b   1.000
_cell.length_c   1.000
_cell.angle_alpha   90.00
_cell.angle_beta   90.00
_cell.angle_gamma   90.00
#
_symmetry.space_group_name_H-M   'P 1'
#
loop_
_entity.id
_entity.type
_entity.pdbx_description
1 polymer ?
#
loop_
_entity_poly.entity_id
_entity_poly.type
_entity_poly.pdbx_seq_one_letter_code
_entity_poly.pdbx_strand_id
1 'polypeptide(L)'
;LNEFSLKGLEATLLGFGDELWNCVTDVMVFLPLIFALFYFRLIMPFIIVFTKYGKCYMFNSGEDGHPLLTTFKGGTGNGLEIMLDIQQDEYLPIWGETEETTFEAGVKVQIHSQSEPPFVQELGFGVAPGFQTFVATQEQRLTYLPPPWGECRSSDFGLDFFPVYSITACRIDCETRYVVENCNCKMVHMPGDAPFCTPEQYKECAEPALVVLGEKDSGYCVCQMPCNLTRYNKELSMVKIPSKTSAKYLEKKFNKSEKYISENILVLDIFFEALNYETIEQKKAYEVAALLGDIGGQMGLFIGASILTILEIFDYIYEVSSSPFSTMGKNCTLKSKTTHLQGFFLGGR
;
A
#
# COMPACT_ATOMS: atom_id res chain seq x y z
N LEU A 1 25.14 42.59 -19.68
CA LEU A 1 25.18 44.03 -20.01
C LEU A 1 23.84 44.61 -19.54
N ASN A 2 23.73 44.82 -18.22
CA ASN A 2 23.69 46.14 -17.55
C ASN A 2 22.38 46.86 -17.91
N GLU A 3 21.46 47.18 -17.02
CA GLU A 3 21.52 47.81 -15.69
C GLU A 3 20.11 47.69 -15.07
N PHE A 4 19.97 47.57 -13.75
CA PHE A 4 18.99 48.37 -13.01
C PHE A 4 19.40 48.44 -11.53
N SER A 5 19.76 49.65 -11.12
CA SER A 5 20.29 50.03 -9.82
C SER A 5 19.15 50.31 -8.85
N LEU A 6 19.22 49.71 -7.66
CA LEU A 6 18.48 50.14 -6.47
C LEU A 6 19.08 51.45 -5.95
N LYS A 7 18.24 52.45 -5.64
CA LYS A 7 18.48 53.38 -4.52
C LYS A 7 17.20 54.09 -4.09
N GLY A 8 16.76 53.73 -2.89
CA GLY A 8 16.36 54.65 -1.82
C GLY A 8 15.03 55.38 -1.93
N LEU A 9 14.12 55.11 -1.00
CA LEU A 9 13.55 56.17 -0.18
C LEU A 9 13.02 55.59 1.15
N GLU A 10 13.71 55.93 2.24
CA GLU A 10 13.15 55.90 3.60
C GLU A 10 12.26 57.14 3.81
N ALA A 11 11.12 56.97 4.47
CA ALA A 11 10.42 58.00 5.24
C ALA A 11 9.45 57.29 6.21
N THR A 12 9.90 56.94 7.42
CA THR A 12 9.65 57.65 8.69
C THR A 12 8.17 57.83 9.04
N LEU A 13 7.71 57.00 9.99
CA LEU A 13 6.48 57.13 10.78
C LEU A 13 6.52 58.40 11.65
N LEU A 14 5.50 59.25 11.59
CA LEU A 14 5.03 60.10 12.69
C LEU A 14 3.54 60.45 12.44
N GLY A 15 2.72 60.27 13.47
CA GLY A 15 1.27 60.13 13.36
C GLY A 15 0.45 61.41 13.27
N PHE A 16 -0.81 61.22 12.87
CA PHE A 16 -2.02 62.02 13.13
C PHE A 16 -3.17 61.06 12.74
N GLY A 17 -4.08 60.70 13.64
CA GLY A 17 -5.29 61.49 13.89
C GLY A 17 -6.44 60.90 13.07
N ASP A 18 -7.46 60.40 13.75
CA ASP A 18 -8.69 59.82 13.20
C ASP A 18 -9.33 60.71 12.13
N GLU A 19 -9.18 60.37 10.83
CA GLU A 19 -10.07 60.81 9.74
C GLU A 19 -9.57 60.27 8.39
N LEU A 20 -9.75 58.97 8.10
CA LEU A 20 -9.81 58.51 6.70
C LEU A 20 -10.51 57.14 6.58
N TRP A 21 -11.73 57.06 7.14
CA TRP A 21 -12.63 55.90 7.04
C TRP A 21 -13.27 55.70 5.65
N ASN A 22 -12.80 56.38 4.59
CA ASN A 22 -13.49 56.40 3.29
C ASN A 22 -12.64 56.07 2.04
N CYS A 23 -11.45 55.45 2.19
CA CYS A 23 -10.68 54.97 1.03
C CYS A 23 -10.17 53.52 1.16
N VAL A 24 -10.94 52.63 1.82
CA VAL A 24 -10.59 51.18 1.93
C VAL A 24 -11.55 50.27 1.17
N THR A 25 -12.52 50.82 0.42
CA THR A 25 -13.51 50.00 -0.31
C THR A 25 -13.10 49.59 -1.73
N ASP A 26 -12.04 50.15 -2.32
CA ASP A 26 -11.65 49.86 -3.72
C ASP A 26 -10.41 48.98 -3.90
N VAL A 27 -9.78 48.50 -2.81
CA VAL A 27 -8.61 47.60 -2.90
C VAL A 27 -8.96 46.13 -2.63
N MET A 28 -10.20 45.83 -2.20
CA MET A 28 -10.64 44.46 -1.86
C MET A 28 -11.10 43.59 -3.05
N VAL A 29 -11.00 44.06 -4.29
CA VAL A 29 -11.42 43.27 -5.48
C VAL A 29 -10.25 42.54 -6.16
N PHE A 30 -9.00 42.88 -5.84
CA PHE A 30 -7.81 42.24 -6.44
C PHE A 30 -7.18 41.12 -5.61
N LEU A 31 -7.61 40.93 -4.35
CA LEU A 31 -7.09 39.87 -3.51
C LEU A 31 -7.57 38.44 -3.82
N PRO A 32 -8.76 38.15 -4.39
CA PRO A 32 -9.15 36.75 -4.58
C PRO A 32 -8.35 36.05 -5.68
N LEU A 33 -7.86 36.76 -6.70
CA LEU A 33 -7.02 36.21 -7.76
C LEU A 33 -5.57 35.96 -7.29
N ILE A 34 -5.03 36.85 -6.46
CA ILE A 34 -3.69 36.65 -5.87
C ILE A 34 -3.77 35.55 -4.80
N PHE A 35 -4.81 35.50 -3.97
CA PHE A 35 -5.02 34.39 -3.02
C PHE A 35 -5.25 33.06 -3.76
N ALA A 36 -6.03 33.03 -4.84
CA ALA A 36 -6.22 31.82 -5.64
C ALA A 36 -4.94 31.37 -6.35
N LEU A 37 -4.12 32.31 -6.87
CA LEU A 37 -2.82 32.00 -7.45
C LEU A 37 -1.77 31.60 -6.40
N PHE A 38 -1.82 32.14 -5.18
CA PHE A 38 -0.98 31.72 -4.05
C PHE A 38 -1.44 30.38 -3.46
N TYR A 39 -2.75 30.09 -3.43
CA TYR A 39 -3.30 28.79 -3.03
C TYR A 39 -3.06 27.70 -4.08
N PHE A 40 -3.08 28.02 -5.37
CA PHE A 40 -2.70 27.07 -6.43
C PHE A 40 -1.18 26.86 -6.51
N ARG A 41 -0.37 27.85 -6.08
CA ARG A 41 1.09 27.70 -5.92
C ARG A 41 1.52 27.05 -4.60
N LEU A 42 0.60 26.86 -3.65
CA LEU A 42 0.76 25.95 -2.53
C LEU A 42 0.61 24.51 -3.07
N ILE A 43 1.66 24.09 -3.76
CA ILE A 43 2.14 22.71 -3.98
C ILE A 43 1.06 21.67 -3.62
N MET A 44 0.33 21.18 -4.62
CA MET A 44 -0.25 19.84 -4.47
C MET A 44 0.89 18.91 -4.04
N PRO A 45 0.73 18.07 -3.00
CA PRO A 45 1.81 17.31 -2.39
C PRO A 45 2.24 16.16 -3.31
N PHE A 46 2.84 16.51 -4.44
CA PHE A 46 3.48 15.62 -5.37
C PHE A 46 4.97 15.60 -5.06
N ILE A 47 5.45 14.43 -4.68
CA ILE A 47 6.89 14.16 -4.60
C ILE A 47 7.36 13.54 -5.93
N ILE A 48 8.64 13.74 -6.26
CA ILE A 48 9.24 13.14 -7.45
C ILE A 48 9.74 11.75 -7.08
N VAL A 49 9.33 10.76 -7.88
CA VAL A 49 9.80 9.37 -7.74
C VAL A 49 10.31 8.88 -9.09
N PHE A 50 11.39 8.11 -9.10
CA PHE A 50 11.91 7.51 -10.32
C PHE A 50 11.42 6.08 -10.44
N THR A 51 10.84 5.73 -11.59
CA THR A 51 10.42 4.37 -11.93
C THR A 51 11.11 3.92 -13.21
N LYS A 52 10.79 2.73 -13.73
CA LYS A 52 11.28 2.30 -15.06
C LYS A 52 10.86 3.25 -16.19
N TYR A 53 9.75 4.00 -16.02
CA TYR A 53 9.32 5.04 -16.97
C TYR A 53 10.07 6.38 -16.82
N GLY A 54 11.06 6.46 -15.92
CA GLY A 54 11.79 7.69 -15.64
C GLY A 54 11.12 8.52 -14.56
N LYS A 55 10.97 9.83 -14.79
CA LYS A 55 10.48 10.79 -13.79
C LYS A 55 8.96 10.68 -13.62
N CYS A 56 8.53 10.21 -12.46
CA CYS A 56 7.12 10.11 -12.07
C CYS A 56 6.81 11.01 -10.87
N TYR A 57 5.53 11.16 -10.57
CA TYR A 57 5.04 11.99 -9.46
C TYR A 57 4.10 11.17 -8.58
N MET A 58 4.26 11.25 -7.27
CA MET A 58 3.41 10.56 -6.30
C MET A 58 2.64 11.57 -5.45
N PHE A 59 1.31 11.46 -5.45
CA PHE A 59 0.43 12.27 -4.62
C PHE A 59 0.20 11.59 -3.27
N ASN A 60 0.13 12.37 -2.18
CA ASN A 60 -0.20 11.88 -0.84
C ASN A 60 0.75 10.76 -0.34
N SER A 61 2.05 10.96 -0.52
CA SER A 61 3.09 10.03 -0.05
C SER A 61 3.21 9.95 1.47
N GLY A 62 2.89 11.04 2.19
CA GLY A 62 3.13 11.15 3.62
C GLY A 62 4.59 11.40 3.99
N GLU A 63 5.43 11.71 3.00
CA GLU A 63 6.84 12.06 3.16
C GLU A 63 7.04 13.59 3.23
N ASP A 64 8.27 14.04 3.50
CA ASP A 64 8.65 15.46 3.59
C ASP A 64 7.87 16.29 4.62
N GLY A 65 7.36 15.63 5.67
CA GLY A 65 6.60 16.29 6.75
C GLY A 65 5.17 16.65 6.37
N HIS A 66 4.69 16.21 5.21
CA HIS A 66 3.29 16.39 4.81
C HIS A 66 2.38 15.37 5.50
N PRO A 67 1.30 15.81 6.18
CA PRO A 67 0.35 14.90 6.80
C PRO A 67 -0.44 14.14 5.72
N LEU A 68 -0.80 12.89 6.03
CA LEU A 68 -1.64 12.07 5.17
C LEU A 68 -3.02 12.72 5.01
N LEU A 69 -3.43 12.88 3.76
CA LEU A 69 -4.76 13.35 3.41
C LEU A 69 -5.77 12.22 3.61
N THR A 70 -6.89 12.55 4.26
CA THR A 70 -8.00 11.63 4.53
C THR A 70 -9.30 12.20 3.99
N THR A 71 -10.25 11.32 3.67
CA THR A 71 -11.58 11.73 3.20
C THR A 71 -12.66 11.18 4.11
N PHE A 72 -13.72 11.97 4.32
CA PHE A 72 -14.84 11.67 5.21
C PHE A 72 -16.15 11.45 4.46
N LYS A 73 -16.12 11.46 3.12
CA LYS A 73 -17.29 11.25 2.25
C LYS A 73 -16.85 10.55 0.97
N GLY A 74 -17.65 9.59 0.50
CA GLY A 74 -17.48 9.01 -0.82
C GLY A 74 -17.90 9.98 -1.93
N GLY A 75 -17.63 9.59 -3.18
CA GLY A 75 -18.02 10.31 -4.39
C GLY A 75 -16.94 11.24 -4.96
N THR A 76 -17.11 11.59 -6.23
CA THR A 76 -16.11 12.29 -7.07
C THR A 76 -15.61 13.60 -6.47
N GLY A 77 -16.48 14.39 -5.83
CA GLY A 77 -16.12 15.69 -5.24
C GLY A 77 -15.29 15.64 -3.95
N ASN A 78 -15.04 14.44 -3.39
CA ASN A 78 -14.27 14.25 -2.16
C ASN A 78 -12.98 13.42 -2.39
N GLY A 79 -12.58 13.30 -3.66
CA GLY A 79 -11.39 12.59 -4.09
C GLY A 79 -10.32 13.51 -4.67
N LEU A 80 -9.41 12.91 -5.44
CA LEU A 80 -8.41 13.61 -6.24
C LEU A 80 -8.97 13.83 -7.65
N GLU A 81 -9.00 15.08 -8.11
CA GLU A 81 -9.31 15.47 -9.48
C GLU A 81 -8.08 16.17 -10.07
N ILE A 82 -7.52 15.62 -11.14
CA ILE A 82 -6.38 16.22 -11.85
C ILE A 82 -6.65 16.30 -13.36
N MET A 83 -6.33 17.45 -13.94
CA MET A 83 -6.30 17.65 -15.39
C MET A 83 -4.85 17.67 -15.84
N LEU A 84 -4.46 16.74 -16.71
CA LEU A 84 -3.10 16.60 -17.21
C LEU A 84 -3.06 16.87 -18.71
N ASP A 85 -1.95 17.47 -19.15
CA ASP A 85 -1.56 17.60 -20.54
C ASP A 85 -0.39 16.64 -20.77
N ILE A 86 -0.57 15.64 -21.65
CA ILE A 86 0.48 14.64 -21.91
C ILE A 86 1.57 15.15 -22.85
N GLN A 87 1.36 16.29 -23.52
CA GLN A 87 2.37 16.92 -24.39
C GLN A 87 2.94 15.97 -25.46
N GLN A 88 2.08 15.38 -26.31
CA GLN A 88 2.52 14.51 -27.42
C GLN A 88 3.49 15.19 -28.38
N ASP A 89 3.55 16.53 -28.41
CA ASP A 89 4.52 17.31 -29.18
C ASP A 89 5.98 17.14 -28.70
N GLU A 90 6.18 16.75 -27.44
CA GLU A 90 7.51 16.50 -26.85
C GLU A 90 7.89 15.01 -26.87
N TYR A 91 7.07 14.15 -27.46
CA TYR A 91 7.36 12.72 -27.52
C TYR A 91 8.54 12.47 -28.46
N LEU A 92 9.44 11.58 -28.02
CA LEU A 92 10.58 11.18 -28.83
C LEU A 92 10.08 10.46 -30.11
N PRO A 93 10.48 10.92 -31.30
CA PRO A 93 10.10 10.26 -32.53
C PRO A 93 10.69 8.85 -32.58
N ILE A 94 9.85 7.88 -32.96
CA ILE A 94 10.24 6.47 -33.01
C ILE A 94 10.88 6.19 -34.37
N TRP A 95 12.17 5.82 -34.39
CA TRP A 95 12.92 5.50 -35.62
C TRP A 95 13.33 4.02 -35.73
N GLY A 96 12.98 3.20 -34.74
CA GLY A 96 13.23 1.75 -34.71
C GLY A 96 12.56 1.12 -33.50
N GLU A 97 12.37 -0.19 -33.50
CA GLU A 97 11.82 -0.93 -32.36
C GLU A 97 12.92 -1.18 -31.32
N THR A 98 12.77 -0.60 -30.13
CA THR A 98 13.51 -1.01 -28.92
C THR A 98 12.50 -1.36 -27.82
N GLU A 99 12.91 -2.12 -26.80
CA GLU A 99 12.02 -2.46 -25.67
C GLU A 99 11.49 -1.23 -24.92
N GLU A 100 12.15 -0.08 -25.06
CA GLU A 100 11.74 1.20 -24.47
C GLU A 100 10.81 2.03 -25.38
N THR A 101 10.58 1.63 -26.64
CA THR A 101 9.68 2.35 -27.54
C THR A 101 8.22 2.03 -27.25
N THR A 102 7.51 2.98 -26.65
CA THR A 102 6.06 2.86 -26.40
C THR A 102 5.27 3.51 -27.53
N PHE A 103 4.41 2.74 -28.19
CA PHE A 103 3.45 3.25 -29.20
C PHE A 103 2.20 3.88 -28.56
N GLU A 104 2.10 3.84 -27.24
CA GLU A 104 0.94 4.30 -26.48
C GLU A 104 1.07 5.78 -26.12
N ALA A 105 -0.05 6.51 -26.19
CA ALA A 105 -0.15 7.88 -25.70
C ALA A 105 -1.15 7.94 -24.52
N GLY A 106 -0.70 8.47 -23.39
CA GLY A 106 -1.46 8.50 -22.15
C GLY A 106 -0.54 8.47 -20.94
N VAL A 107 -1.12 8.23 -19.76
CA VAL A 107 -0.38 8.10 -18.51
C VAL A 107 -0.66 6.76 -17.85
N LYS A 108 0.34 6.17 -17.19
CA LYS A 108 0.15 5.02 -16.31
C LYS A 108 0.06 5.47 -14.87
N VAL A 109 -0.94 4.97 -14.17
CA VAL A 109 -1.27 5.35 -12.79
C VAL A 109 -1.33 4.09 -11.93
N GLN A 110 -0.75 4.15 -10.74
CA GLN A 110 -0.87 3.10 -9.73
C GLN A 110 -1.44 3.71 -8.46
N ILE A 111 -2.42 3.02 -7.87
CA ILE A 111 -2.97 3.36 -6.56
C ILE A 111 -2.45 2.31 -5.59
N HIS A 112 -1.72 2.74 -4.57
CA HIS A 112 -1.08 1.85 -3.60
C HIS A 112 -1.06 2.49 -2.21
N SER A 113 -0.76 1.68 -1.19
CA SER A 113 -0.53 2.16 0.17
C SER A 113 0.76 2.98 0.23
N GLN A 114 0.83 3.97 1.13
CA GLN A 114 2.04 4.76 1.36
C GLN A 114 3.21 3.91 1.88
N SER A 115 2.92 2.78 2.52
CA SER A 115 3.93 1.82 3.00
C SER A 115 4.55 0.98 1.87
N GLU A 116 4.04 1.09 0.65
CA GLU A 116 4.45 0.28 -0.49
C GLU A 116 5.12 1.18 -1.56
N PRO A 117 6.30 0.82 -2.08
CA PRO A 117 6.93 1.59 -3.15
C PRO A 117 6.18 1.42 -4.49
N PRO A 118 6.22 2.42 -5.38
CA PRO A 118 5.57 2.35 -6.68
C PRO A 118 6.26 1.33 -7.61
N PHE A 119 5.46 0.53 -8.31
CA PHE A 119 5.89 -0.47 -9.29
C PHE A 119 4.97 -0.42 -10.54
N VAL A 120 4.94 0.78 -11.14
CA VAL A 120 3.96 1.20 -12.16
C VAL A 120 4.04 0.38 -13.45
N GLN A 121 5.23 -0.14 -13.79
CA GLN A 121 5.43 -0.94 -15.01
C GLN A 121 4.57 -2.21 -15.06
N GLU A 122 4.30 -2.84 -13.92
CA GLU A 122 3.50 -4.07 -13.85
C GLU A 122 2.14 -3.85 -13.20
N LEU A 123 2.04 -3.00 -12.18
CA LEU A 123 0.82 -2.82 -11.38
C LEU A 123 -0.01 -1.59 -11.78
N GLY A 124 0.51 -0.75 -12.68
CA GLY A 124 -0.16 0.45 -13.16
C GLY A 124 -1.27 0.17 -14.18
N PHE A 125 -2.32 0.99 -14.17
CA PHE A 125 -3.35 1.02 -15.20
C PHE A 125 -3.18 2.25 -16.11
N GLY A 126 -3.57 2.13 -17.37
CA GLY A 126 -3.48 3.21 -18.35
C GLY A 126 -4.68 4.16 -18.31
N VAL A 127 -4.43 5.45 -18.51
CA VAL A 127 -5.44 6.50 -18.64
C VAL A 127 -5.19 7.24 -19.96
N ALA A 128 -6.20 7.29 -20.81
CA ALA A 128 -6.11 7.81 -22.16
C ALA A 128 -6.42 9.32 -22.24
N PRO A 129 -5.77 10.07 -23.15
CA PRO A 129 -6.15 11.43 -23.50
C PRO A 129 -7.52 11.50 -24.19
N GLY A 130 -8.18 12.65 -24.08
CA GLY A 130 -9.52 12.88 -24.62
C GLY A 130 -10.65 12.30 -23.77
N PHE A 131 -10.33 11.78 -22.59
CA PHE A 131 -11.30 11.23 -21.64
C PHE A 131 -11.11 11.80 -20.23
N GLN A 132 -12.23 11.95 -19.53
CA GLN A 132 -12.29 12.06 -18.09
C GLN A 132 -12.54 10.65 -17.54
N THR A 133 -11.55 10.13 -16.82
CA THR A 133 -11.57 8.78 -16.27
C THR A 133 -11.88 8.85 -14.78
N PHE A 134 -12.98 8.23 -14.39
CA PHE A 134 -13.42 8.04 -13.02
C PHE A 134 -12.89 6.69 -12.52
N VAL A 135 -12.17 6.72 -11.41
CA VAL A 135 -11.63 5.56 -10.73
C VAL A 135 -12.28 5.50 -9.36
N ALA A 136 -13.38 4.73 -9.28
CA ALA A 136 -14.02 4.43 -8.02
C ALA A 136 -13.18 3.38 -7.28
N THR A 137 -12.80 3.67 -6.05
CA THR A 137 -11.90 2.83 -5.26
C THR A 137 -12.57 2.31 -3.99
N GLN A 138 -12.14 1.13 -3.56
CA GLN A 138 -12.52 0.53 -2.29
C GLN A 138 -11.29 -0.03 -1.57
N GLU A 139 -11.10 0.36 -0.31
CA GLU A 139 -10.02 -0.15 0.53
C GLU A 139 -10.32 -1.58 0.98
N GLN A 140 -9.38 -2.49 0.74
CA GLN A 140 -9.42 -3.86 1.23
C GLN A 140 -8.23 -4.12 2.16
N ARG A 141 -8.49 -4.62 3.35
CA ARG A 141 -7.48 -5.06 4.32
C ARG A 141 -7.45 -6.58 4.34
N LEU A 142 -6.33 -7.15 3.93
CA LEU A 142 -6.16 -8.59 3.89
C LEU A 142 -5.21 -9.01 5.01
N THR A 143 -5.66 -9.99 5.79
CA THR A 143 -4.89 -10.60 6.88
C THR A 143 -4.71 -12.09 6.61
N TYR A 144 -3.47 -12.51 6.41
CA TYR A 144 -3.09 -13.90 6.17
C TYR A 144 -2.54 -14.56 7.44
N LEU A 145 -2.59 -15.90 7.47
CA LEU A 145 -2.04 -16.68 8.57
C LEU A 145 -0.58 -17.10 8.28
N PRO A 146 0.30 -17.06 9.30
CA PRO A 146 1.67 -17.54 9.15
C PRO A 146 1.73 -19.07 9.13
N PRO A 147 2.88 -19.64 8.76
CA PRO A 147 3.13 -21.08 8.89
C PRO A 147 2.89 -21.55 10.34
N PRO A 148 2.26 -22.71 10.58
CA PRO A 148 1.91 -23.79 9.63
C PRO A 148 0.53 -23.65 8.94
N TRP A 149 -0.26 -22.61 9.22
CA TRP A 149 -1.63 -22.49 8.67
C TRP A 149 -1.68 -21.84 7.29
N GLY A 150 -0.70 -20.99 6.98
CA GLY A 150 -0.54 -20.34 5.68
C GLY A 150 0.93 -20.03 5.41
N GLU A 151 1.19 -19.25 4.36
CA GLU A 151 2.54 -18.88 3.92
C GLU A 151 2.67 -17.35 3.86
N CYS A 152 2.59 -16.70 5.02
CA CYS A 152 2.86 -15.26 5.13
C CYS A 152 4.07 -14.96 6.01
N ARG A 153 4.76 -13.87 5.66
CA ARG A 153 5.88 -13.32 6.43
C ARG A 153 5.36 -12.26 7.39
N SER A 154 5.53 -12.50 8.69
CA SER A 154 5.11 -11.60 9.77
C SER A 154 6.22 -10.65 10.23
N SER A 155 7.12 -10.22 9.33
CA SER A 155 8.34 -9.53 9.77
C SER A 155 8.05 -8.12 10.29
N ASP A 156 8.43 -7.90 11.56
CA ASP A 156 8.49 -6.58 12.21
C ASP A 156 9.67 -5.72 11.71
N PHE A 157 10.59 -6.30 10.92
CA PHE A 157 11.77 -5.65 10.37
C PHE A 157 11.61 -5.40 8.87
N GLY A 158 11.96 -4.17 8.45
CA GLY A 158 12.06 -3.77 7.05
C GLY A 158 13.16 -4.49 6.26
N LEU A 159 13.27 -4.15 4.98
CA LEU A 159 14.38 -4.54 4.10
C LEU A 159 15.53 -3.52 4.25
N ASP A 160 16.69 -3.82 3.66
CA ASP A 160 17.86 -2.94 3.73
C ASP A 160 17.56 -1.52 3.22
N PHE A 161 16.71 -1.41 2.20
CA PHE A 161 16.33 -0.13 1.58
C PHE A 161 14.96 0.41 1.97
N PHE A 162 14.09 -0.40 2.58
CA PHE A 162 12.69 -0.03 2.84
C PHE A 162 12.30 -0.33 4.29
N PRO A 163 11.70 0.64 5.02
CA PRO A 163 11.38 0.47 6.43
C PRO A 163 10.27 -0.55 6.67
N VAL A 164 9.36 -0.73 5.70
CA VAL A 164 8.22 -1.66 5.78
C VAL A 164 8.36 -2.72 4.69
N TYR A 165 8.15 -3.98 5.07
CA TYR A 165 8.13 -5.08 4.12
C TYR A 165 6.85 -5.06 3.29
N SER A 166 6.99 -5.01 1.97
CA SER A 166 5.93 -5.26 1.00
C SER A 166 6.46 -6.20 -0.09
N ILE A 167 5.55 -6.79 -0.88
CA ILE A 167 5.95 -7.66 -1.98
C ILE A 167 6.75 -6.90 -3.05
N THR A 168 6.36 -5.66 -3.36
CA THR A 168 7.05 -4.78 -4.30
C THR A 168 8.40 -4.31 -3.76
N ALA A 169 8.49 -3.95 -2.47
CA ALA A 169 9.76 -3.60 -1.85
C ALA A 169 10.75 -4.77 -1.90
N CYS A 170 10.29 -5.99 -1.62
CA CYS A 170 11.10 -7.20 -1.71
C CYS A 170 11.61 -7.47 -3.14
N ARG A 171 10.75 -7.25 -4.14
CA ARG A 171 11.15 -7.41 -5.55
C ARG A 171 12.17 -6.37 -5.98
N ILE A 172 11.95 -5.09 -5.67
CA ILE A 172 12.89 -4.01 -6.00
C ILE A 172 14.23 -4.25 -5.31
N ASP A 173 14.22 -4.65 -4.04
CA ASP A 173 15.42 -5.02 -3.28
C ASP A 173 16.19 -6.17 -3.95
N CYS A 174 15.48 -7.24 -4.33
CA CYS A 174 16.09 -8.38 -4.99
C CYS A 174 16.66 -8.06 -6.39
N GLU A 175 15.91 -7.32 -7.21
CA GLU A 175 16.34 -6.86 -8.53
C GLU A 175 17.58 -5.94 -8.40
N THR A 176 17.56 -5.02 -7.44
CA THR A 176 18.68 -4.11 -7.16
C THR A 176 19.93 -4.90 -6.76
N ARG A 177 19.80 -5.83 -5.81
CA ARG A 177 20.92 -6.66 -5.35
C ARG A 177 21.50 -7.50 -6.50
N TYR A 178 20.65 -8.11 -7.33
CA TYR A 178 21.09 -8.91 -8.46
C TYR A 178 21.87 -8.09 -9.50
N VAL A 179 21.38 -6.89 -9.83
CA VAL A 179 22.06 -6.01 -10.79
C VAL A 179 23.36 -5.45 -10.21
N VAL A 180 23.39 -5.09 -8.94
CA VAL A 180 24.62 -4.62 -8.27
C VAL A 180 25.66 -5.74 -8.18
N GLU A 181 25.26 -6.97 -7.83
CA GLU A 181 26.16 -8.14 -7.76
C GLU A 181 26.76 -8.50 -9.14
N ASN A 182 25.97 -8.41 -10.22
CA ASN A 182 26.42 -8.83 -11.57
C ASN A 182 27.05 -7.71 -12.41
N CYS A 183 26.56 -6.47 -12.27
CA CYS A 183 26.95 -5.34 -13.11
C CYS A 183 27.70 -4.23 -12.35
N ASN A 184 27.82 -4.32 -11.02
CA ASN A 184 28.48 -3.32 -10.15
C ASN A 184 27.92 -1.89 -10.28
N CYS A 185 26.68 -1.78 -10.73
CA CYS A 185 25.97 -0.51 -10.91
C CYS A 185 24.49 -0.71 -10.59
N LYS A 186 23.74 0.39 -10.47
CA LYS A 186 22.28 0.36 -10.28
C LYS A 186 21.56 1.20 -11.33
N MET A 187 20.32 0.85 -11.63
CA MET A 187 19.43 1.66 -12.47
C MET A 187 18.94 2.90 -11.71
N VAL A 188 18.42 3.90 -12.43
CA VAL A 188 18.00 5.19 -11.85
C VAL A 188 16.89 5.06 -10.80
N HIS A 189 15.99 4.10 -10.98
CA HIS A 189 14.86 3.85 -10.07
C HIS A 189 15.22 2.92 -8.90
N MET A 190 16.42 2.33 -8.89
CA MET A 190 16.83 1.39 -7.86
C MET A 190 17.38 2.13 -6.62
N PRO A 191 16.99 1.71 -5.40
CA PRO A 191 17.52 2.27 -4.17
C PRO A 191 19.00 1.91 -3.92
N GLY A 192 19.58 2.46 -2.85
CA GLY A 192 20.96 2.16 -2.40
C GLY A 192 22.03 3.13 -2.91
N ASP A 193 23.27 2.92 -2.48
CA ASP A 193 24.40 3.86 -2.71
C ASP A 193 25.33 3.45 -3.86
N ALA A 194 25.01 2.37 -4.59
CA ALA A 194 25.77 1.94 -5.75
C ALA A 194 25.76 3.02 -6.86
N PRO A 195 26.81 3.13 -7.68
CA PRO A 195 26.86 4.11 -8.77
C PRO A 195 25.80 3.79 -9.84
N PHE A 196 25.27 4.82 -10.48
CA PHE A 196 24.35 4.64 -11.60
C PHE A 196 25.06 4.01 -12.80
N CYS A 197 24.38 3.07 -13.47
CA CYS A 197 24.88 2.44 -14.69
C CYS A 197 25.07 3.46 -15.83
N THR A 198 26.14 3.32 -16.60
CA THR A 198 26.29 4.05 -17.87
C THR A 198 25.32 3.52 -18.93
N PRO A 199 24.98 4.27 -20.00
CA PRO A 199 24.12 3.76 -21.07
C PRO A 199 24.63 2.46 -21.72
N GLU A 200 25.96 2.27 -21.80
CA GLU A 200 26.57 1.03 -22.28
C GLU A 200 26.29 -0.13 -21.32
N GLN A 201 26.55 0.06 -20.01
CA GLN A 201 26.26 -0.95 -18.98
C GLN A 201 24.77 -1.29 -18.88
N TYR A 202 23.91 -0.31 -19.13
CA TYR A 202 22.46 -0.48 -19.11
C TYR A 202 22.03 -1.51 -20.16
N LYS A 203 22.46 -1.31 -21.41
CA LYS A 203 22.14 -2.17 -22.55
C LYS A 203 22.88 -3.52 -22.52
N GLU A 204 24.16 -3.52 -22.14
CA GLU A 204 25.01 -4.71 -22.24
C GLU A 204 24.90 -5.64 -21.03
N CYS A 205 24.55 -5.12 -19.85
CA CYS A 205 24.53 -5.88 -18.60
C CYS A 205 23.18 -5.80 -17.88
N ALA A 206 22.74 -4.61 -17.49
CA ALA A 206 21.64 -4.45 -16.54
C ALA A 206 20.30 -4.96 -17.09
N GLU A 207 19.96 -4.62 -18.34
CA GLU A 207 18.75 -5.11 -19.02
C GLU A 207 18.78 -6.64 -19.22
N PRO A 208 19.79 -7.24 -19.88
CA PRO A 208 19.87 -8.69 -20.02
C PRO A 208 19.87 -9.43 -18.68
N ALA A 209 20.52 -8.87 -17.65
CA ALA A 209 20.53 -9.46 -16.32
C ALA A 209 19.10 -9.57 -15.74
N LEU A 210 18.30 -8.51 -15.83
CA LEU A 210 16.91 -8.53 -15.37
C LEU A 210 16.04 -9.48 -16.20
N VAL A 211 16.25 -9.57 -17.52
CA VAL A 211 15.55 -10.54 -18.37
C VAL A 211 15.88 -11.96 -17.93
N VAL A 212 17.16 -12.27 -17.71
CA VAL A 212 17.59 -13.59 -17.22
C VAL A 212 17.03 -13.88 -15.83
N LEU A 213 16.91 -12.88 -14.96
CA LEU A 213 16.30 -13.03 -13.63
C LEU A 213 14.80 -13.35 -13.73
N GLY A 214 14.09 -12.76 -14.69
CA GLY A 214 12.66 -13.02 -14.94
C GLY A 214 12.38 -14.35 -15.66
N GLU A 215 13.24 -14.75 -16.59
CA GLU A 215 13.08 -16.00 -17.35
C GLU A 215 13.56 -17.24 -16.59
N LYS A 216 14.64 -17.11 -15.81
CA LYS A 216 15.06 -18.19 -14.93
C LYS A 216 14.18 -18.19 -13.70
N ASP A 217 13.29 -19.18 -13.63
CA ASP A 217 12.60 -19.63 -12.42
C ASP A 217 13.62 -20.16 -11.39
N SER A 218 14.51 -19.27 -10.95
CA SER A 218 15.78 -19.59 -10.28
C SER A 218 15.64 -19.64 -8.77
N GLY A 219 14.44 -19.37 -8.24
CA GLY A 219 14.24 -19.24 -6.79
C GLY A 219 15.16 -18.18 -6.16
N TYR A 220 15.75 -17.28 -6.95
CA TYR A 220 16.67 -16.26 -6.45
C TYR A 220 15.91 -15.14 -5.74
N CYS A 221 14.78 -14.71 -6.32
CA CYS A 221 13.87 -13.75 -5.71
C CYS A 221 12.61 -14.45 -5.16
N VAL A 222 12.68 -14.97 -3.94
CA VAL A 222 11.50 -15.52 -3.25
C VAL A 222 10.92 -14.45 -2.32
N CYS A 223 9.89 -13.76 -2.80
CA CYS A 223 9.16 -12.77 -2.02
C CYS A 223 7.86 -13.37 -1.49
N GLN A 224 7.80 -13.58 -0.18
CA GLN A 224 6.60 -14.08 0.50
C GLN A 224 5.58 -12.95 0.68
N MET A 225 4.29 -13.31 0.73
CA MET A 225 3.25 -12.33 1.01
C MET A 225 3.36 -11.83 2.47
N PRO A 226 3.24 -10.52 2.73
CA PRO A 226 3.13 -10.02 4.10
C PRO A 226 1.83 -10.51 4.73
N CYS A 227 1.84 -10.74 6.05
CA CYS A 227 0.62 -11.17 6.75
C CYS A 227 -0.45 -10.10 6.79
N ASN A 228 -0.07 -8.82 6.78
CA ASN A 228 -0.99 -7.69 6.70
C ASN A 228 -0.72 -6.92 5.41
N LEU A 229 -1.73 -6.74 4.58
CA LEU A 229 -1.65 -5.82 3.45
C LEU A 229 -2.93 -5.00 3.29
N THR A 230 -2.76 -3.85 2.66
CA THR A 230 -3.85 -3.00 2.22
C THR A 230 -3.82 -2.92 0.70
N ARG A 231 -4.93 -3.26 0.06
CA ARG A 231 -5.12 -3.23 -1.38
C ARG A 231 -6.27 -2.30 -1.72
N TYR A 232 -6.17 -1.61 -2.84
CA TYR A 232 -7.27 -0.79 -3.37
C TYR A 232 -7.87 -1.48 -4.60
N ASN A 233 -9.12 -1.93 -4.47
CA ASN A 233 -9.89 -2.31 -5.64
C ASN A 233 -10.33 -1.07 -6.39
N LYS A 234 -10.41 -1.18 -7.71
CA LYS A 234 -10.70 -0.06 -8.61
C LYS A 234 -11.70 -0.48 -9.68
N GLU A 235 -12.69 0.37 -9.88
CA GLU A 235 -13.64 0.29 -11.00
C GLU A 235 -13.45 1.54 -11.87
N LEU A 236 -13.18 1.32 -13.15
CA LEU A 236 -12.89 2.39 -14.09
C LEU A 236 -14.13 2.67 -14.96
N SER A 237 -14.47 3.95 -15.09
CA SER A 237 -15.44 4.42 -16.08
C SER A 237 -14.92 5.69 -16.74
N MET A 238 -15.34 5.94 -17.98
CA MET A 238 -14.77 7.02 -18.80
C MET A 238 -15.88 7.80 -19.50
N VAL A 239 -15.71 9.12 -19.58
CA VAL A 239 -16.54 10.01 -20.40
C VAL A 239 -15.64 10.86 -21.29
N LYS A 240 -16.16 11.27 -22.45
CA LYS A 240 -15.39 12.06 -23.42
C LYS A 240 -15.20 13.50 -22.94
N ILE A 241 -13.97 14.01 -23.08
CA ILE A 241 -13.63 15.43 -22.91
C ILE A 241 -12.80 15.91 -24.12
N PRO A 242 -13.03 17.12 -24.65
CA PRO A 242 -14.05 18.09 -24.27
C PRO A 242 -15.43 17.82 -24.90
N SER A 243 -16.45 18.42 -24.30
CA SER A 243 -17.76 18.57 -24.94
C SER A 243 -17.71 19.67 -26.00
N LYS A 244 -18.64 19.66 -26.97
CA LYS A 244 -18.70 20.68 -28.04
C LYS A 244 -18.77 22.12 -27.53
N THR A 245 -19.36 22.33 -26.34
CA THR A 245 -19.46 23.66 -25.72
C THR A 245 -18.20 24.04 -24.94
N SER A 246 -17.56 23.08 -24.27
CA SER A 246 -16.34 23.31 -23.48
C SER A 246 -15.07 23.37 -24.32
N ALA A 247 -15.07 22.80 -25.52
CA ALA A 247 -13.92 22.82 -26.45
C ALA A 247 -13.40 24.25 -26.67
N LYS A 248 -14.27 25.18 -27.10
CA LYS A 248 -13.90 26.58 -27.35
C LYS A 248 -13.36 27.32 -26.12
N TYR A 249 -13.85 26.95 -24.93
CA TYR A 249 -13.37 27.53 -23.69
C TYR A 249 -11.95 27.05 -23.36
N LEU A 250 -11.70 25.75 -23.50
CA LEU A 250 -10.38 25.16 -23.26
C LEU A 250 -9.34 25.64 -24.28
N GLU A 251 -9.73 25.77 -25.55
CA GLU A 251 -8.88 26.37 -26.58
C GLU A 251 -8.38 27.76 -26.17
N LYS A 252 -9.29 28.63 -25.73
CA LYS A 252 -8.95 30.00 -25.32
C LYS A 252 -8.17 30.04 -24.01
N LYS A 253 -8.46 29.13 -23.06
CA LYS A 253 -7.79 29.07 -21.76
C LYS A 253 -6.34 28.61 -21.88
N PHE A 254 -6.08 27.60 -22.71
CA PHE A 254 -4.75 27.00 -22.88
C PHE A 254 -4.01 27.50 -24.12
N ASN A 255 -4.65 28.31 -24.96
CA ASN A 255 -4.11 28.81 -26.23
C ASN A 255 -3.62 27.68 -27.15
N LYS A 256 -4.40 26.60 -27.24
CA LYS A 256 -4.14 25.39 -28.04
C LYS A 256 -5.35 25.08 -28.92
N SER A 257 -5.16 24.35 -30.01
CA SER A 257 -6.25 23.98 -30.92
C SER A 257 -7.19 22.93 -30.32
N GLU A 258 -8.44 22.87 -30.78
CA GLU A 258 -9.42 21.85 -30.35
C GLU A 258 -8.87 20.43 -30.52
N LYS A 259 -8.18 20.19 -31.64
CA LYS A 259 -7.52 18.91 -31.91
C LYS A 259 -6.46 18.58 -30.85
N TYR A 260 -5.59 19.55 -30.52
CA TYR A 260 -4.59 19.37 -29.47
C TYR A 260 -5.25 19.04 -28.13
N ILE A 261 -6.33 19.75 -27.76
CA ILE A 261 -7.04 19.49 -26.51
C ILE A 261 -7.61 18.06 -26.49
N SER A 262 -8.23 17.60 -27.57
CA SER A 262 -8.78 16.23 -27.63
C SER A 262 -7.73 15.13 -27.62
N GLU A 263 -6.51 15.41 -28.09
CA GLU A 263 -5.43 14.43 -28.20
C GLU A 263 -4.47 14.47 -27.00
N ASN A 264 -4.40 15.58 -26.25
CA ASN A 264 -3.41 15.74 -25.17
C ASN A 264 -3.99 15.90 -23.78
N ILE A 265 -5.22 16.41 -23.64
CA ILE A 265 -5.81 16.64 -22.33
C ILE A 265 -6.52 15.39 -21.84
N LEU A 266 -6.24 14.99 -20.60
CA LEU A 266 -7.01 14.02 -19.85
C LEU A 266 -7.41 14.58 -18.50
N VAL A 267 -8.49 14.04 -17.95
CA VAL A 267 -8.90 14.30 -16.56
C VAL A 267 -8.97 12.97 -15.84
N LEU A 268 -8.42 12.91 -14.64
CA LEU A 268 -8.40 11.73 -13.80
C LEU A 268 -9.04 12.07 -12.45
N ASP A 269 -10.09 11.33 -12.11
CA ASP A 269 -10.80 11.43 -10.85
C ASP A 269 -10.64 10.13 -10.07
N ILE A 270 -9.96 10.18 -8.93
CA ILE A 270 -9.79 9.04 -8.01
C ILE A 270 -10.56 9.33 -6.73
N PHE A 271 -11.54 8.50 -6.40
CA PHE A 271 -12.39 8.69 -5.22
C PHE A 271 -12.81 7.36 -4.61
N PHE A 272 -13.27 7.38 -3.37
CA PHE A 272 -13.88 6.21 -2.73
C PHE A 272 -15.37 6.11 -3.09
N GLU A 273 -15.84 4.92 -3.48
CA GLU A 273 -17.26 4.69 -3.80
C GLU A 273 -18.14 4.95 -2.56
N ALA A 274 -17.77 4.32 -1.44
CA ALA A 274 -18.36 4.51 -0.12
C ALA A 274 -17.24 4.51 0.94
N LEU A 275 -17.51 5.04 2.14
CA LEU A 275 -16.57 5.01 3.28
C LEU A 275 -16.62 3.67 4.01
N ASN A 276 -16.56 2.58 3.27
CA ASN A 276 -16.39 1.26 3.85
C ASN A 276 -15.05 0.69 3.39
N TYR A 277 -14.47 -0.11 4.25
CA TYR A 277 -13.35 -0.97 3.91
C TYR A 277 -13.82 -2.42 4.04
N GLU A 278 -13.31 -3.27 3.18
CA GLU A 278 -13.55 -4.70 3.24
C GLU A 278 -12.39 -5.37 3.99
N THR A 279 -12.69 -6.25 4.95
CA THR A 279 -11.67 -7.04 5.65
C THR A 279 -11.74 -8.49 5.22
N ILE A 280 -10.66 -9.01 4.65
CA ILE A 280 -10.54 -10.42 4.25
C ILE A 280 -9.50 -11.06 5.17
N GLU A 281 -9.96 -11.83 6.15
CA GLU A 281 -9.10 -12.44 7.16
C GLU A 281 -9.12 -13.97 7.06
N GLN A 282 -7.95 -14.58 7.04
CA GLN A 282 -7.82 -16.03 7.20
C GLN A 282 -7.96 -16.41 8.68
N LYS A 283 -8.93 -17.28 8.98
CA LYS A 283 -9.15 -17.81 10.33
C LYS A 283 -8.80 -19.29 10.40
N LYS A 284 -8.25 -19.70 11.54
CA LYS A 284 -7.94 -21.11 11.81
C LYS A 284 -9.26 -21.89 11.85
N ALA A 285 -9.42 -22.85 10.94
CA ALA A 285 -10.63 -23.68 10.91
C ALA A 285 -10.76 -24.58 12.14
N TYR A 286 -9.63 -24.94 12.76
CA TYR A 286 -9.59 -25.77 13.94
C TYR A 286 -8.49 -25.31 14.89
N GLU A 287 -8.87 -25.08 16.14
CA GLU A 287 -7.96 -24.68 17.21
C GLU A 287 -7.73 -25.85 18.19
N VAL A 288 -6.66 -25.77 18.98
CA VAL A 288 -6.35 -26.79 20.00
C VAL A 288 -7.49 -26.93 21.00
N ALA A 289 -8.21 -25.84 21.31
CA ALA A 289 -9.39 -25.88 22.16
C ALA A 289 -10.52 -26.73 21.56
N ALA A 290 -10.76 -26.60 20.25
CA ALA A 290 -11.74 -27.43 19.54
C ALA A 290 -11.29 -28.91 19.53
N LEU A 291 -9.99 -29.18 19.33
CA LEU A 291 -9.42 -30.53 19.41
C LEU A 291 -9.68 -31.20 20.75
N LEU A 292 -9.37 -30.50 21.84
CA LEU A 292 -9.59 -31.02 23.19
C LEU A 292 -11.08 -31.18 23.50
N GLY A 293 -11.92 -30.29 22.96
CA GLY A 293 -13.38 -30.40 23.03
C GLY A 293 -13.90 -31.66 22.35
N ASP A 294 -13.45 -31.96 21.14
CA ASP A 294 -13.89 -33.14 20.39
C ASP A 294 -13.36 -34.45 21.00
N ILE A 295 -12.10 -34.49 21.42
CA ILE A 295 -11.52 -35.65 22.12
C ILE A 295 -12.24 -35.86 23.45
N GLY A 296 -12.37 -34.82 24.27
CA GLY A 296 -13.06 -34.89 25.57
C GLY A 296 -14.53 -35.25 25.42
N GLY A 297 -15.20 -34.72 24.39
CA GLY A 297 -16.58 -35.03 24.06
C GLY A 297 -16.77 -36.50 23.68
N GLN A 298 -15.92 -37.03 22.79
CA GLN A 298 -15.99 -38.45 22.41
C GLN A 298 -15.65 -39.38 23.58
N MET A 299 -14.60 -39.08 24.36
CA MET A 299 -14.23 -39.88 25.53
C MET A 299 -15.31 -39.86 26.62
N GLY A 300 -15.88 -38.68 26.89
CA GLY A 300 -16.98 -38.51 27.82
C GLY A 300 -18.26 -39.20 27.37
N LEU A 301 -18.55 -39.21 26.07
CA LEU A 301 -19.75 -39.85 25.52
C LEU A 301 -19.65 -41.39 25.50
N PHE A 302 -18.53 -41.94 25.05
CA PHE A 302 -18.40 -43.40 24.84
C PHE A 302 -17.97 -44.16 26.10
N ILE A 303 -17.08 -43.58 26.91
CA ILE A 303 -16.49 -44.26 28.07
C ILE A 303 -17.04 -43.67 29.38
N GLY A 304 -17.60 -42.45 29.35
CA GLY A 304 -17.87 -41.70 30.59
C GLY A 304 -16.58 -41.29 31.31
N ALA A 305 -15.45 -41.38 30.62
CA ALA A 305 -14.13 -41.10 31.16
C ALA A 305 -13.79 -39.62 31.02
N SER A 306 -13.10 -39.09 32.03
CA SER A 306 -12.50 -37.77 32.01
C SER A 306 -10.99 -37.89 32.24
N ILE A 307 -10.26 -36.78 32.13
CA ILE A 307 -8.83 -36.77 32.45
C ILE A 307 -8.54 -37.27 33.88
N LEU A 308 -9.48 -37.07 34.81
CA LEU A 308 -9.39 -37.58 36.18
C LEU A 308 -9.40 -39.12 36.22
N THR A 309 -10.25 -39.77 35.41
CA THR A 309 -10.29 -41.24 35.35
C THR A 309 -9.00 -41.84 34.79
N ILE A 310 -8.31 -41.13 33.89
CA ILE A 310 -7.00 -41.55 33.38
C ILE A 310 -5.94 -41.44 34.48
N LEU A 311 -5.94 -40.34 35.24
CA LEU A 311 -5.01 -40.15 36.36
C LEU A 311 -5.20 -41.22 37.44
N GLU A 312 -6.44 -41.60 37.76
CA GLU A 312 -6.73 -42.69 38.70
C GLU A 312 -6.17 -44.04 38.24
N ILE A 313 -6.24 -44.34 36.93
CA ILE A 313 -5.64 -45.56 36.37
C ILE A 313 -4.11 -45.52 36.51
N PHE A 314 -3.48 -44.37 36.26
CA PHE A 314 -2.03 -44.22 36.44
C PHE A 314 -1.61 -44.37 37.90
N ASP A 315 -2.34 -43.79 38.84
CA ASP A 315 -2.07 -43.96 40.28
C ASP A 315 -2.18 -45.44 40.69
N TYR A 316 -3.20 -46.14 40.21
CA TYR A 316 -3.36 -47.58 40.46
C TYR A 316 -2.20 -48.40 39.88
N ILE A 317 -1.78 -48.13 38.64
CA ILE A 317 -0.65 -48.81 38.01
C ILE A 317 0.65 -48.50 38.77
N TYR A 318 0.85 -47.25 39.19
CA TYR A 318 2.02 -46.84 39.96
C TYR A 318 2.08 -47.56 41.32
N GLU A 319 0.96 -47.64 42.03
CA GLU A 319 0.87 -48.36 43.31
C GLU A 319 1.20 -49.86 43.12
N VAL A 320 0.64 -50.49 42.08
CA VAL A 320 0.88 -51.92 41.77
C VAL A 320 2.33 -52.18 41.34
N SER A 321 2.96 -51.28 40.60
CA SER A 321 4.34 -51.43 40.15
C SER A 321 5.38 -51.01 41.21
N SER A 322 5.03 -50.10 42.11
CA SER A 322 5.83 -49.70 43.26
C SER A 322 5.76 -50.72 44.41
N SER A 323 4.73 -51.57 44.48
CA SER A 323 4.76 -52.72 45.38
C SER A 323 5.81 -53.71 44.89
N PRO A 324 6.87 -53.99 45.68
CA PRO A 324 7.86 -54.98 45.26
C PRO A 324 7.14 -56.31 45.08
N PHE A 325 7.50 -57.03 44.01
CA PHE A 325 7.19 -58.45 43.84
C PHE A 325 7.95 -59.25 44.92
N SER A 326 7.56 -59.05 46.17
CA SER A 326 7.99 -59.83 47.33
C SER A 326 6.72 -60.25 48.04
N THR A 327 6.33 -61.47 47.68
CA THR A 327 5.54 -62.39 48.51
C THR A 327 4.03 -62.15 48.55
N MET A 328 3.30 -62.63 47.53
CA MET A 328 1.94 -63.15 47.77
C MET A 328 1.99 -64.67 47.94
N GLY A 329 2.55 -65.07 49.08
CA GLY A 329 2.04 -66.21 49.82
C GLY A 329 1.20 -65.67 50.97
N LYS A 330 -0.12 -65.81 50.85
CA LYS A 330 -1.16 -65.82 51.91
C LYS A 330 -1.95 -64.53 52.22
N ASN A 331 -3.25 -64.74 52.10
CA ASN A 331 -4.40 -64.21 52.87
C ASN A 331 -5.04 -62.89 52.41
N CYS A 332 -6.08 -63.06 51.58
CA CYS A 332 -7.22 -62.16 51.49
C CYS A 332 -7.75 -61.79 52.88
N THR A 333 -7.77 -60.49 53.18
CA THR A 333 -8.75 -59.91 54.09
C THR A 333 -9.40 -58.72 53.39
N LEU A 334 -10.68 -58.89 53.03
CA LEU A 334 -11.54 -57.81 52.57
C LEU A 334 -11.65 -56.76 53.68
N LYS A 335 -11.10 -55.57 53.45
CA LYS A 335 -11.38 -54.40 54.28
C LYS A 335 -12.29 -53.47 53.50
N SER A 336 -13.59 -53.53 53.82
CA SER A 336 -14.60 -52.56 53.38
C SER A 336 -14.15 -51.15 53.75
N LYS A 337 -13.88 -50.31 52.75
CA LYS A 337 -13.88 -48.85 52.91
C LYS A 337 -15.25 -48.35 52.47
N THR A 338 -16.11 -48.09 53.45
CA THR A 338 -17.33 -47.31 53.27
C THR A 338 -16.93 -45.84 53.14
N THR A 339 -16.79 -45.33 51.93
CA THR A 339 -16.62 -43.89 51.69
C THR A 339 -17.99 -43.24 51.62
N HIS A 340 -18.29 -42.40 52.61
CA HIS A 340 -19.50 -41.59 52.70
C HIS A 340 -19.58 -40.66 51.47
N LEU A 341 -20.61 -40.82 50.63
CA LEU A 341 -21.06 -39.74 49.74
C LEU A 341 -21.60 -38.61 50.60
N GLN A 342 -20.93 -37.46 50.62
CA GLN A 342 -21.56 -36.18 50.91
C GLN A 342 -21.71 -35.41 49.59
N GLY A 343 -22.95 -35.36 49.11
CA GLY A 343 -23.31 -34.57 47.95
C GLY A 343 -23.18 -33.08 48.26
N PHE A 344 -22.49 -32.36 47.37
CA PHE A 344 -22.64 -30.92 47.23
C PHE A 344 -23.55 -30.66 46.02
N PHE A 345 -24.83 -30.41 46.31
CA PHE A 345 -25.71 -29.65 45.44
C PHE A 345 -25.16 -28.22 45.36
N LEU A 346 -24.74 -27.77 44.18
CA LEU A 346 -24.73 -26.35 43.85
C LEU A 346 -25.89 -26.11 42.88
N GLY A 347 -26.98 -25.59 43.47
CA GLY A 347 -28.14 -25.10 42.74
C GLY A 347 -27.76 -23.85 41.94
N GLY A 348 -28.09 -23.89 40.66
CA GLY A 348 -28.21 -22.69 39.84
C GLY A 348 -29.48 -21.91 40.23
N ARG A 349 -29.31 -20.61 40.36
CA ARG A 349 -30.30 -19.62 39.98
C ARG A 349 -29.60 -18.54 39.17
#